data_AF-Q3SIV5-F1
#
_entry.id   AF-Q3SIV5-F1
#
_cell.length_a   1.000
_cell.length_b   1.000
_cell.length_c   1.000
_cell.angle_alpha   90.00
_cell.angle_beta   90.00
_cell.angle_gamma   90.00
#
_symmetry.space_group_name_H-M   'P 1'
#
loop_
_entity.id
_entity.type
_entity.pdbx_description
1 polymer ?
#
loop_
_entity_poly.entity_id
_entity_poly.type
_entity_poly.pdbx_seq_one_letter_code
_entity_poly.pdbx_strand_id
1 'polypeptide(L)'
;MRGQSYRRAAYLIVASGTVLALAAALVPFYDVGYQLKGLPLAAVLTPFLLYGGLVAALRGPWLLASGLVILGVSLVVVGSERFLDYDGYRSGLVYWLPAATAVVVLVAAYLFGRARPGEETGARPQFTGEAV
;
A
#
# COMPACT_ATOMS: atom_id res chain seq x y z
N MET A 1 2.50 -3.69 -22.92
CA MET A 1 2.28 -2.33 -22.37
C MET A 1 1.45 -2.27 -21.07
N ARG A 2 0.60 -3.24 -20.69
CA ARG A 2 -0.25 -3.12 -19.48
C ARG A 2 0.51 -3.11 -18.14
N GLY A 3 1.63 -3.82 -18.02
CA GLY A 3 2.39 -3.95 -16.76
C GLY A 3 2.98 -2.65 -16.19
N GLN A 4 3.34 -1.69 -17.06
CA GLN A 4 3.96 -0.43 -16.64
C GLN A 4 2.95 0.56 -16.06
N SER A 5 1.70 0.54 -16.54
CA SER A 5 0.60 1.36 -16.02
C SER A 5 0.22 0.94 -14.59
N TYR A 6 0.20 -0.36 -14.30
CA TYR A 6 -0.09 -0.87 -12.95
C TYR A 6 0.97 -0.45 -11.92
N ARG A 7 2.26 -0.44 -12.31
CA ARG A 7 3.35 0.02 -11.44
C ARG A 7 3.25 1.52 -11.13
N ARG A 8 2.95 2.35 -12.15
CA ARG A 8 2.71 3.79 -11.93
C ARG A 8 1.55 4.03 -10.96
N ALA A 9 0.44 3.31 -11.13
CA ALA A 9 -0.71 3.41 -10.21
C ALA A 9 -0.34 3.02 -8.77
N ALA A 10 0.46 1.97 -8.58
CA ALA A 10 0.91 1.60 -7.25
C ALA A 10 1.81 2.66 -6.59
N TYR A 11 2.69 3.32 -7.34
CA TYR A 11 3.48 4.44 -6.81
C TYR A 11 2.62 5.64 -6.44
N LEU A 12 1.56 5.93 -7.21
CA LEU A 12 0.61 6.97 -6.84
C LEU A 12 -0.11 6.63 -5.53
N ILE A 13 -0.53 5.38 -5.34
CA ILE A 13 -1.16 4.93 -4.09
C ILE A 13 -0.21 5.11 -2.90
N VAL A 14 1.07 4.73 -3.05
CA VAL A 14 2.07 4.93 -1.99
C VAL A 14 2.25 6.43 -1.71
N ALA A 15 2.39 7.26 -2.74
CA ALA A 15 2.51 8.71 -2.58
C ALA A 15 1.31 9.32 -1.86
N SER A 16 0.09 8.90 -2.22
CA SER A 16 -1.15 9.30 -1.53
C SER A 16 -1.13 8.89 -0.06
N GLY A 17 -0.69 7.67 0.24
CA GLY A 17 -0.54 7.18 1.60
C GLY A 17 0.45 7.98 2.44
N THR A 18 1.57 8.39 1.85
CA THR A 18 2.56 9.25 2.51
C THR A 18 1.99 10.62 2.86
N VAL A 19 1.25 11.24 1.94
CA VAL A 19 0.56 12.51 2.18
C VAL A 19 -0.48 12.36 3.28
N LEU A 20 -1.24 11.25 3.27
CA LEU A 20 -2.24 10.95 4.28
C LEU A 20 -1.60 10.77 5.67
N ALA A 21 -0.46 10.07 5.75
CA ALA A 21 0.28 9.88 7.00
C ALA A 21 0.78 11.22 7.56
N LEU A 22 1.27 12.11 6.68
CA LEU A 22 1.67 13.46 7.07
C LEU A 22 0.48 14.26 7.62
N ALA A 23 -0.66 14.22 6.92
CA ALA A 23 -1.89 14.90 7.34
C ALA A 23 -2.43 14.37 8.67
N ALA A 24 -2.32 13.05 8.90
CA ALA A 24 -2.67 12.45 10.18
C ALA A 24 -1.72 12.89 11.30
N ALA A 25 -0.42 12.96 11.04
CA ALA A 25 0.58 13.31 12.05
C ALA A 25 0.59 14.80 12.43
N LEU A 26 0.21 15.67 11.50
CA LEU A 26 0.12 17.12 11.71
C LEU A 26 -1.10 17.47 12.57
N VAL A 27 -0.86 17.78 13.84
CA VAL A 27 -1.88 18.21 14.80
C VAL A 27 -1.73 19.69 15.12
N PRO A 28 -2.73 20.55 14.83
CA PRO A 28 -2.66 21.94 15.20
C PRO A 28 -2.72 22.08 16.73
N PHE A 29 -1.80 22.86 17.28
CA PHE A 29 -1.69 23.13 18.72
C PHE A 29 -1.63 24.64 18.95
N TYR A 30 -2.32 25.11 19.98
CA TYR A 30 -2.45 26.55 20.23
C TYR A 30 -1.09 27.21 20.57
N ASP A 31 -0.20 26.50 21.25
CA ASP A 31 1.09 27.05 21.70
C ASP A 31 2.21 27.04 20.66
N VAL A 32 2.18 26.13 19.68
CA VAL A 32 3.31 25.90 18.74
C VAL A 32 2.87 25.85 17.26
N GLY A 33 1.60 26.11 16.97
CA GLY A 33 1.05 26.05 15.61
C GLY A 33 0.75 24.62 15.19
N TYR A 34 1.78 23.78 14.96
CA TYR A 34 1.63 22.37 14.59
C TYR A 34 2.61 21.47 15.33
N GLN A 35 2.09 20.43 15.98
CA GLN A 35 2.88 19.34 16.54
C GLN A 35 2.81 18.12 15.63
N LEU A 36 3.98 17.55 15.34
CA LEU A 36 4.09 16.30 14.60
C LEU A 36 4.02 15.13 15.59
N LYS A 37 2.94 14.35 15.55
CA LYS A 37 2.83 13.12 16.36
C LYS A 37 3.46 11.96 15.59
N GLY A 38 4.58 11.43 16.09
CA GLY A 38 5.31 10.33 15.46
C GLY A 38 4.56 9.00 15.43
N LEU A 39 3.73 8.70 16.42
CA LEU A 39 2.94 7.46 16.50
C LEU A 39 1.89 7.35 15.37
N PRO A 40 1.00 8.35 15.17
CA PRO A 40 0.09 8.37 14.02
C PRO A 40 0.82 8.35 12.68
N LEU A 41 1.96 9.07 12.58
CA LEU A 41 2.79 9.06 11.37
C LEU A 41 3.23 7.63 11.03
N ALA A 42 3.86 6.95 11.99
CA ALA A 42 4.34 5.58 11.80
C ALA A 42 3.19 4.63 11.48
N ALA A 43 2.10 4.67 12.25
CA ALA A 43 0.97 3.77 12.09
C ALA A 43 0.30 3.86 10.71
N VAL A 44 0.11 5.09 10.20
CA VAL A 44 -0.48 5.29 8.87
C VAL A 44 0.53 5.01 7.76
N LEU A 45 1.83 5.25 7.98
CA LEU A 45 2.87 5.05 6.96
C LEU A 45 3.26 3.58 6.77
N THR A 46 3.36 2.79 7.84
CA THR A 46 3.71 1.37 7.83
C THR A 46 2.97 0.54 6.76
N PRO A 47 1.63 0.60 6.64
CA PRO A 47 0.92 -0.20 5.64
C PRO A 47 1.33 0.12 4.20
N PHE A 48 1.65 1.38 3.90
CA PHE A 48 2.11 1.80 2.57
C PHE A 48 3.56 1.39 2.29
N LEU A 49 4.42 1.36 3.31
CA LEU A 49 5.78 0.83 3.18
C LEU A 49 5.76 -0.68 2.89
N LEU A 50 4.92 -1.44 3.61
CA LEU A 50 4.72 -2.86 3.38
C LEU A 50 4.16 -3.13 1.98
N TYR A 51 3.14 -2.38 1.58
CA TYR A 51 2.57 -2.44 0.24
C TYR A 51 3.61 -2.12 -0.84
N GLY A 52 4.40 -1.06 -0.65
CA GLY A 52 5.48 -0.65 -1.54
C GLY A 52 6.56 -1.73 -1.72
N GLY A 53 6.97 -2.39 -0.64
CA GLY A 53 7.93 -3.49 -0.69
C GLY A 53 7.41 -4.70 -1.50
N LEU A 54 6.09 -4.91 -1.51
CA LEU A 54 5.44 -6.00 -2.22
C LEU A 54 5.10 -5.69 -3.69
N VAL A 55 5.34 -4.46 -4.16
CA VAL A 55 5.10 -4.05 -5.56
C VAL A 55 5.88 -4.89 -6.57
N ALA A 56 7.09 -5.35 -6.21
CA ALA A 56 7.88 -6.21 -7.08
C ALA A 56 7.36 -7.65 -7.15
N ALA A 57 6.66 -8.11 -6.11
CA ALA A 57 6.19 -9.49 -5.98
C ALA A 57 4.79 -9.72 -6.58
N LEU A 58 3.92 -8.72 -6.56
CA LEU A 58 2.54 -8.82 -7.06
C LEU A 58 2.44 -8.42 -8.54
N ARG A 59 1.74 -9.22 -9.36
CA ARG A 59 1.46 -8.90 -10.78
C ARG A 59 0.02 -8.48 -11.02
N GLY A 60 -0.16 -7.52 -11.93
CA GLY A 60 -1.44 -7.23 -12.59
C GLY A 60 -2.48 -6.51 -11.71
N PRO A 61 -3.79 -6.81 -11.87
CA PRO A 61 -4.88 -6.09 -11.23
C PRO A 61 -4.95 -6.28 -9.69
N TRP A 62 -4.38 -7.38 -9.17
CA TRP A 62 -4.29 -7.65 -7.73
C TRP A 62 -3.47 -6.61 -6.97
N LEU A 63 -2.44 -6.06 -7.61
CA LEU A 63 -1.65 -4.95 -7.07
C LEU A 63 -2.55 -3.73 -6.85
N LEU A 64 -3.33 -3.36 -7.87
CA LEU A 64 -4.21 -2.20 -7.82
C LEU A 64 -5.32 -2.38 -6.77
N ALA A 65 -5.96 -3.54 -6.75
CA ALA A 65 -7.04 -3.85 -5.82
C ALA A 65 -6.59 -3.76 -4.37
N SER A 66 -5.45 -4.40 -4.04
CA SER A 66 -4.89 -4.37 -2.68
C SER A 66 -4.52 -2.95 -2.24
N GLY A 67 -3.86 -2.19 -3.12
CA GLY A 67 -3.50 -0.80 -2.83
C GLY A 67 -4.71 0.11 -2.61
N LEU A 68 -5.77 -0.05 -3.41
CA LEU A 68 -7.01 0.71 -3.28
C LEU A 68 -7.74 0.42 -1.97
N VAL A 69 -7.78 -0.85 -1.54
CA VAL A 69 -8.39 -1.22 -0.27
C VAL A 69 -7.62 -0.62 0.91
N ILE A 70 -6.29 -0.75 0.90
CA ILE A 70 -5.43 -0.19 1.96
C ILE A 70 -5.58 1.34 2.03
N LEU A 71 -5.56 2.01 0.87
CA LEU A 71 -5.72 3.45 0.79
C LEU A 71 -7.11 3.89 1.23
N GLY A 72 -8.16 3.22 0.78
CA GLY A 72 -9.54 3.54 1.11
C GLY A 72 -9.83 3.40 2.60
N VAL A 73 -9.42 2.29 3.21
CA VAL A 73 -9.58 2.11 4.67
C VAL A 73 -8.77 3.14 5.44
N SER A 74 -7.54 3.43 5.04
CA SER A 74 -6.72 4.47 5.68
C SER A 74 -7.37 5.84 5.58
N LEU A 75 -7.97 6.19 4.42
CA LEU A 75 -8.70 7.43 4.21
C LEU A 75 -9.93 7.55 5.12
N VAL A 76 -10.71 6.49 5.25
CA VAL A 76 -11.90 6.48 6.12
C VAL A 76 -11.48 6.65 7.57
N VAL A 77 -10.49 5.90 8.04
CA VAL A 77 -10.04 5.95 9.44
C VAL A 77 -9.43 7.31 9.78
N VAL A 78 -8.51 7.81 8.94
CA VAL A 78 -7.92 9.13 9.14
C VAL A 78 -8.99 10.22 8.99
N GLY A 79 -9.86 10.13 7.99
CA GLY A 79 -10.98 11.04 7.78
C GLY A 79 -11.87 11.16 9.02
N SER A 80 -12.34 10.02 9.53
CA SER A 80 -13.23 9.96 10.68
C SER A 80 -12.56 10.40 11.98
N GLU A 81 -11.40 9.84 12.34
CA GLU A 81 -10.77 10.16 13.62
C GLU A 81 -10.02 11.50 13.63
N ARG A 82 -9.61 12.03 12.47
CA ARG A 82 -8.87 13.30 12.40
C ARG A 82 -9.77 14.49 12.10
N PHE A 83 -10.68 14.35 11.14
CA PHE A 83 -11.41 15.50 10.59
C PHE A 83 -12.86 15.57 11.07
N LEU A 84 -13.50 14.45 11.36
CA LEU A 84 -14.88 14.43 11.83
C LEU A 84 -14.98 14.43 13.36
N ASP A 85 -14.17 13.63 14.05
CA ASP A 85 -14.31 13.44 15.51
C ASP A 85 -12.94 13.27 16.19
N TYR A 86 -12.20 14.39 16.30
CA TYR A 86 -10.86 14.38 16.88
C TYR A 86 -10.89 14.38 18.42
N ASP A 87 -10.98 13.20 19.04
CA ASP A 87 -10.79 13.01 20.50
C ASP A 87 -9.36 12.51 20.83
N GLY A 88 -8.34 13.07 20.16
CA GLY A 88 -6.94 12.72 20.42
C GLY A 88 -6.55 11.26 20.10
N TYR A 89 -7.29 10.58 19.21
CA TYR A 89 -7.14 9.15 18.89
C TYR A 89 -7.43 8.19 20.05
N ARG A 90 -8.34 8.57 20.95
CA ARG A 90 -8.72 7.76 22.11
C ARG A 90 -9.24 6.37 21.77
N SER A 91 -9.97 6.25 20.66
CA SER A 91 -10.45 4.99 20.10
C SER A 91 -9.32 4.07 19.60
N GLY A 92 -8.16 4.65 19.28
CA GLY A 92 -6.96 3.92 18.86
C GLY A 92 -7.07 3.24 17.50
N LEU A 93 -8.15 3.44 16.73
CA LEU A 93 -8.36 2.77 15.46
C LEU A 93 -7.34 3.24 14.42
N VAL A 94 -6.93 4.51 14.46
CA VAL A 94 -5.81 5.03 13.64
C VAL A 94 -4.54 4.20 13.76
N TYR A 95 -4.30 3.55 14.91
CA TYR A 95 -3.07 2.77 15.13
C TYR A 95 -3.14 1.36 14.55
N TRP A 96 -4.29 0.70 14.69
CA TRP A 96 -4.39 -0.74 14.41
C TRP A 96 -5.18 -1.07 13.14
N LEU A 97 -6.21 -0.31 12.78
CA LEU A 97 -7.05 -0.63 11.60
C LEU A 97 -6.26 -0.59 10.28
N PRO A 98 -5.48 0.46 9.99
CA PRO A 98 -4.70 0.54 8.74
C PRO A 98 -3.68 -0.60 8.65
N ALA A 99 -3.00 -0.90 9.77
CA ALA A 99 -2.02 -1.97 9.85
C ALA A 99 -2.66 -3.35 9.66
N ALA A 100 -3.74 -3.65 10.39
CA ALA A 100 -4.46 -4.92 10.29
C ALA A 100 -5.02 -5.15 8.89
N THR A 101 -5.60 -4.11 8.29
CA THR A 101 -6.12 -4.17 6.92
C THR A 101 -5.00 -4.46 5.93
N ALA A 102 -3.87 -3.77 6.03
CA ALA A 102 -2.73 -4.02 5.16
C ALA A 102 -2.20 -5.44 5.31
N VAL A 103 -2.08 -5.97 6.53
CA VAL A 103 -1.66 -7.35 6.75
C VAL A 103 -2.62 -8.32 6.07
N VAL A 104 -3.93 -8.22 6.33
CA VAL A 104 -4.93 -9.13 5.75
C VAL A 104 -4.93 -9.06 4.22
N VAL A 105 -4.94 -7.84 3.67
CA VAL A 105 -5.02 -7.61 2.23
C VAL A 105 -3.72 -8.00 1.52
N LEU A 106 -2.56 -7.73 2.10
CA LEU A 106 -1.26 -8.13 1.52
C LEU A 106 -1.05 -9.64 1.60
N VAL A 107 -1.44 -10.28 2.70
CA VAL A 107 -1.39 -11.74 2.81
C VAL A 107 -2.31 -12.38 1.77
N ALA A 108 -3.56 -11.90 1.66
CA ALA A 108 -4.49 -12.39 0.63
C ALA A 108 -3.91 -12.17 -0.78
N ALA A 109 -3.44 -10.97 -1.09
CA ALA A 109 -2.89 -10.65 -2.40
C ALA A 109 -1.60 -11.44 -2.70
N TYR A 110 -0.79 -11.75 -1.69
CA TYR A 110 0.39 -12.61 -1.83
C TYR A 110 0.01 -14.06 -2.09
N LEU A 111 -0.99 -14.60 -1.40
CA LEU A 111 -1.46 -15.99 -1.58
C LEU A 111 -2.13 -16.20 -2.95
N PHE A 112 -2.97 -15.26 -3.39
CA PHE A 112 -3.73 -15.38 -4.63
C PHE A 112 -3.01 -14.81 -5.86
N GLY A 113 -2.06 -13.88 -5.68
CA GLY A 113 -1.38 -13.16 -6.75
C GLY A 113 0.05 -13.60 -7.03
N ARG A 114 0.56 -14.64 -6.35
CA ARG A 114 1.93 -15.15 -6.54
C ARG A 114 2.12 -15.63 -7.98
N ALA A 115 3.13 -15.07 -8.67
CA ALA A 115 3.55 -15.57 -9.97
C ALA A 115 3.94 -17.06 -9.83
N ARG A 116 3.31 -17.93 -10.62
CA ARG A 116 3.73 -19.34 -10.70
C ARG A 116 5.13 -19.38 -11.33
N PRO A 117 6.12 -20.03 -10.70
CA PRO A 117 7.46 -20.14 -11.25
C PRO A 117 7.50 -21.18 -12.40
N GLY A 118 6.93 -20.84 -13.56
CA GLY A 118 6.89 -21.77 -14.70
C GLY A 118 6.42 -21.26 -16.05
N GLU A 119 5.98 -20.00 -16.22
CA GLU A 119 5.50 -19.51 -17.52
C GLU A 119 6.61 -19.07 -18.51
N GLU A 120 7.88 -19.21 -18.16
CA GLU A 120 9.01 -18.90 -19.08
C GLU A 120 9.63 -20.14 -19.75
N THR A 121 9.18 -21.36 -19.46
CA THR A 121 9.74 -22.60 -20.06
C THR A 121 8.84 -23.19 -21.16
N GLY A 122 8.20 -22.34 -21.96
CA GLY A 122 7.29 -22.76 -23.04
C GLY A 122 7.70 -22.35 -24.46
N ALA A 123 8.80 -21.61 -24.65
CA ALA A 123 9.23 -21.14 -25.96
C ALA A 123 10.44 -21.93 -26.48
N ARG A 124 10.15 -23.15 -26.93
CA ARG A 124 10.86 -24.02 -27.92
C ARG A 124 12.39 -24.22 -27.79
N PRO A 125 12.87 -25.48 -27.74
CA PRO A 125 14.22 -25.77 -28.21
C PRO A 125 14.21 -25.67 -29.74
N GLN A 126 14.72 -24.56 -30.29
CA GLN A 126 15.04 -24.49 -31.72
C GLN A 126 16.46 -25.03 -31.91
N PHE A 127 16.61 -26.35 -31.75
CA PHE A 127 17.65 -27.07 -32.46
C PHE A 127 17.25 -27.07 -33.93
N THR A 128 17.87 -26.19 -34.72
CA THR A 128 17.94 -26.37 -36.16
C THR A 128 19.42 -26.31 -36.49
N GLY A 129 19.99 -27.50 -36.64
CA GLY A 129 21.27 -27.64 -37.29
C GLY A 129 21.09 -27.38 -38.77
N GLU A 130 21.90 -26.49 -39.32
CA GLU A 130 22.36 -26.55 -40.70
C GLU A 130 23.89 -26.50 -40.55
N ALA A 131 24.59 -27.63 -40.64
CA ALA A 131 25.00 -28.29 -41.88
C ALA A 131 25.85 -27.36 -42.77
N VAL A 132 27.17 -27.56 -42.64
CA VAL A 132 28.26 -27.46 -43.65
C VAL A 132 28.05 -26.50 -44.83
#